data_AF-F1RXG0-F1
#
_entry.id   AF-F1RXG0-F1
#
_cell.length_a   1.000
_cell.length_b   1.000
_cell.length_c   1.000
_cell.angle_alpha   90.00
_cell.angle_beta   90.00
_cell.angle_gamma   90.00
#
_symmetry.space_group_name_H-M   'P 1'
#
loop_
_entity.id
_entity.type
_entity.pdbx_description
1 polymer ?
#
loop_
_entity_poly.entity_id
_entity_poly.type
_entity_poly.pdbx_seq_one_letter_code
_entity_poly.pdbx_strand_id
1 'polypeptide(L)'
;MPFPISSGSRRLCSPAGAGRWSGGRTGFRAGNACGGSRAGSSFSCTLGSVSSGGGFYNGGRGLGSGICAGFLGKEHSLLSRNERMTMQNLNDRLASYLDHVRALEEANADLEQKIKGWYEKYEPGPCRGLDQDYHRYFSVIEDLKRQIIAETSCNAGVVLQKDNARLTANDFRLKYENERALRQSVEADISGLHGGMDELALCTTDLELQCDALRKELMCLKKNHAEEMKVLQCSAAGNVTVEINAAPGVDLTVLLNDMRAEYEALAEQNHKDAEARFHQKRASLQQQISDHAGAATTARNELRELKCNLQSLEIELQSLMAMKYSHECSLAETEGSYCLQLQQIQEQIGALEERLQQIRTETEGQKLEYERLLDVKIFLEKEIETYCKLIDGGERKSNSTCYKSKGYGPINSENQVKDSKEETVVKTVVGELDQLGSILSLRVHSVEEKSPKISSITTEQRVPSKVPK
;
A
#
# COMPACT_ATOMS: atom_id res chain seq x y z
N MET A 1 -15.91 60.23 -35.34
CA MET A 1 -15.29 61.01 -34.25
C MET A 1 -13.83 60.59 -34.14
N PRO A 2 -12.91 61.54 -33.89
CA PRO A 2 -11.49 61.37 -34.18
C PRO A 2 -10.67 60.85 -32.99
N PHE A 3 -9.44 60.45 -33.30
CA PHE A 3 -8.32 60.00 -32.46
C PHE A 3 -8.12 60.77 -31.14
N PRO A 4 -7.34 60.21 -30.19
CA PRO A 4 -5.93 60.60 -30.20
C PRO A 4 -4.92 59.47 -29.97
N ILE A 5 -3.76 59.76 -30.55
CA ILE A 5 -2.46 59.11 -30.51
C ILE A 5 -1.88 59.16 -29.09
N SER A 6 -1.20 58.10 -28.65
CA SER A 6 -0.14 58.21 -27.65
C SER A 6 1.10 57.44 -28.09
N SER A 7 2.19 58.18 -28.07
CA SER A 7 3.52 57.88 -28.57
C SER A 7 4.38 57.15 -27.54
N GLY A 8 5.04 56.08 -27.98
CA GLY A 8 6.48 55.88 -27.78
C GLY A 8 6.97 55.28 -26.45
N SER A 9 7.53 54.07 -26.54
CA SER A 9 8.92 53.86 -26.09
C SER A 9 9.52 52.66 -26.82
N ARG A 10 10.53 52.92 -27.66
CA ARG A 10 11.39 51.91 -28.27
C ARG A 10 12.54 51.63 -27.31
N ARG A 11 12.85 50.36 -27.06
CA ARG A 11 14.22 49.91 -26.78
C ARG A 11 14.55 48.78 -27.73
N LEU A 12 15.43 49.09 -28.67
CA LEU A 12 16.24 48.14 -29.42
C LEU A 12 17.58 47.97 -28.69
N CYS A 13 18.03 46.72 -28.55
CA CYS A 13 19.38 46.28 -28.88
C CYS A 13 19.45 44.74 -28.82
N SER A 14 19.74 44.14 -29.97
CA SER A 14 20.21 42.75 -30.17
C SER A 14 21.73 42.66 -29.87
N PRO A 15 22.49 41.63 -30.29
CA PRO A 15 22.35 40.16 -30.25
C PRO A 15 23.62 39.49 -29.63
N ALA A 16 23.71 38.15 -29.75
CA ALA A 16 24.92 37.31 -29.77
C ALA A 16 25.29 36.53 -28.47
N GLY A 17 25.52 35.23 -28.66
CA GLY A 17 26.06 34.32 -27.65
C GLY A 17 25.91 32.86 -28.08
N ALA A 18 26.79 32.41 -28.98
CA ALA A 18 26.88 31.04 -29.45
C ALA A 18 27.40 30.05 -28.37
N GLY A 19 26.88 28.82 -28.44
CA GLY A 19 27.65 27.58 -28.28
C GLY A 19 28.19 27.19 -26.89
N ARG A 20 27.72 26.07 -26.37
CA ARG A 20 28.65 24.98 -25.98
C ARG A 20 27.97 23.63 -25.81
N TRP A 21 28.54 22.64 -26.49
CA TRP A 21 28.47 21.23 -26.18
C TRP A 21 29.03 20.91 -24.79
N SER A 22 28.40 19.96 -24.10
CA SER A 22 29.03 18.95 -23.24
C SER A 22 27.96 17.88 -23.01
N GLY A 23 28.07 16.61 -23.41
CA GLY A 23 29.29 15.82 -23.48
C GLY A 23 29.61 15.26 -22.10
N GLY A 24 28.76 14.39 -21.57
CA GLY A 24 28.90 13.78 -20.24
C GLY A 24 28.56 12.30 -20.26
N ARG A 25 29.44 11.51 -20.86
CA ARG A 25 29.54 10.07 -20.61
C ARG A 25 30.08 9.85 -19.20
N THR A 26 29.41 9.03 -18.40
CA THR A 26 30.06 8.24 -17.35
C THR A 26 29.48 6.84 -17.38
N GLY A 27 30.34 5.89 -17.76
CA GLY A 27 30.17 4.46 -17.53
C GLY A 27 31.31 3.95 -16.65
N PHE A 28 31.15 2.70 -16.18
CA PHE A 28 32.08 1.90 -15.36
C PHE A 28 32.20 2.37 -13.90
N ARG A 29 32.25 1.52 -12.86
CA ARG A 29 32.77 0.14 -12.67
C ARG A 29 32.27 -0.33 -11.28
N ALA A 30 31.60 -1.48 -11.14
CA ALA A 30 32.11 -2.83 -10.82
C ALA A 30 32.78 -3.05 -9.45
N GLY A 31 32.33 -4.13 -8.76
CA GLY A 31 33.02 -4.91 -7.72
C GLY A 31 32.87 -4.38 -6.29
N ASN A 32 32.83 -5.16 -5.21
CA ASN A 32 32.94 -6.60 -4.97
C ASN A 32 32.51 -6.81 -3.49
N ALA A 33 31.75 -7.86 -3.15
CA ALA A 33 32.21 -9.07 -2.47
C ALA A 33 32.48 -8.99 -0.95
N CYS A 34 31.77 -9.90 -0.24
CA CYS A 34 32.21 -10.71 0.90
C CYS A 34 32.49 -10.07 2.28
N GLY A 35 31.84 -10.63 3.30
CA GLY A 35 32.22 -10.45 4.71
C GLY A 35 31.30 -11.19 5.66
N GLY A 36 31.40 -12.52 5.72
CA GLY A 36 30.80 -13.30 6.80
C GLY A 36 31.53 -13.06 8.12
N SER A 37 30.82 -13.19 9.24
CA SER A 37 31.44 -13.48 10.54
C SER A 37 30.50 -14.29 11.41
N ARG A 38 30.94 -15.53 11.64
CA ARG A 38 30.53 -16.43 12.71
C ARG A 38 31.04 -15.89 14.05
N ALA A 39 30.15 -15.79 15.03
CA ALA A 39 30.40 -15.97 16.47
C ALA A 39 29.01 -16.02 17.11
N GLY A 40 28.52 -17.07 17.78
CA GLY A 40 29.22 -18.06 18.57
C GLY A 40 29.29 -17.60 20.02
N SER A 41 28.17 -17.63 20.76
CA SER A 41 28.19 -17.62 22.22
C SER A 41 26.84 -18.07 22.79
N SER A 42 26.79 -19.34 23.14
CA SER A 42 25.76 -19.97 23.96
C SER A 42 25.92 -19.55 25.42
N PHE A 43 24.82 -19.23 26.10
CA PHE A 43 24.75 -19.30 27.55
C PHE A 43 23.58 -20.21 27.95
N SER A 44 23.94 -21.32 28.58
CA SER A 44 23.08 -22.30 29.23
C SER A 44 23.39 -22.29 30.72
N CYS A 45 22.36 -22.24 31.56
CA CYS A 45 22.41 -22.59 32.99
C CYS A 45 21.06 -23.27 33.33
N THR A 46 20.91 -24.57 33.06
CA THR A 46 21.00 -25.68 34.04
C THR A 46 19.91 -25.65 35.13
N LEU A 47 18.79 -26.32 34.83
CA LEU A 47 17.87 -26.91 35.81
C LEU A 47 18.59 -28.07 36.50
N GLY A 48 18.84 -27.94 37.80
CA GLY A 48 19.39 -29.01 38.63
C GLY A 48 18.30 -30.01 39.01
N SER A 49 18.49 -31.27 38.62
CA SER A 49 17.90 -32.45 39.23
C SER A 49 18.94 -33.14 40.11
N VAL A 50 18.59 -33.49 41.34
CA VAL A 50 19.10 -34.65 42.12
C VAL A 50 18.03 -34.94 43.20
N SER A 51 17.24 -36.01 43.09
CA SER A 51 17.51 -37.44 43.33
C SER A 51 17.63 -37.85 44.81
N SER A 52 16.85 -38.88 45.12
CA SER A 52 16.78 -39.65 46.37
C SER A 52 18.07 -40.44 46.62
N GLY A 53 18.41 -40.65 47.91
CA GLY A 53 19.20 -41.79 48.36
C GLY A 53 20.35 -41.50 49.33
N GLY A 54 20.20 -41.99 50.58
CA GLY A 54 21.27 -42.70 51.31
C GLY A 54 22.13 -41.95 52.35
N GLY A 55 21.90 -42.26 53.63
CA GLY A 55 22.90 -42.97 54.46
C GLY A 55 23.89 -42.21 55.37
N PHE A 56 23.63 -42.30 56.68
CA PHE A 56 24.53 -42.45 57.86
C PHE A 56 25.70 -41.48 58.12
N TYR A 57 25.77 -40.86 59.31
CA TYR A 57 26.66 -41.22 60.46
C TYR A 57 26.46 -40.30 61.70
N ASN A 58 26.59 -40.88 62.91
CA ASN A 58 26.89 -40.32 64.25
C ASN A 58 26.13 -39.09 64.79
N GLY A 59 25.72 -38.99 66.07
CA GLY A 59 25.94 -39.78 67.27
C GLY A 59 25.45 -39.00 68.50
N GLY A 60 25.18 -39.69 69.62
CA GLY A 60 24.81 -39.09 70.92
C GLY A 60 23.65 -39.83 71.59
N ARG A 61 23.93 -40.78 72.50
CA ARG A 61 23.78 -40.65 73.98
C ARG A 61 22.33 -40.34 74.39
N GLY A 62 21.64 -41.10 75.24
CA GLY A 62 21.96 -42.17 76.19
C GLY A 62 20.76 -42.36 77.14
N LEU A 63 20.89 -43.28 78.11
CA LEU A 63 19.91 -43.80 79.10
C LEU A 63 18.86 -44.77 78.50
N GLY A 64 18.79 -46.06 78.81
CA GLY A 64 19.42 -46.85 79.88
C GLY A 64 18.52 -46.99 81.11
N SER A 65 17.65 -48.00 81.13
CA SER A 65 17.17 -48.77 82.31
C SER A 65 16.14 -49.82 81.81
N GLY A 66 16.14 -51.10 82.14
CA GLY A 66 16.87 -51.83 83.16
C GLY A 66 15.94 -52.77 83.93
N ILE A 67 15.91 -54.03 83.48
CA ILE A 67 15.90 -55.31 84.25
C ILE A 67 14.74 -55.68 85.23
N CYS A 68 14.49 -57.01 85.25
CA CYS A 68 14.04 -57.87 86.37
C CYS A 68 12.51 -57.93 86.64
N ALA A 69 11.89 -59.04 87.01
CA ALA A 69 12.33 -60.42 87.29
C ALA A 69 11.07 -61.31 87.30
N GLY A 70 11.25 -62.62 87.06
CA GLY A 70 10.18 -63.60 87.24
C GLY A 70 9.74 -63.75 88.69
N PHE A 71 8.48 -64.15 88.88
CA PHE A 71 8.05 -64.87 90.07
C PHE A 71 6.98 -65.89 89.70
N LEU A 72 7.31 -67.15 89.99
CA LEU A 72 6.47 -68.33 89.92
C LEU A 72 5.38 -68.29 90.98
N GLY A 73 4.22 -68.86 90.64
CA GLY A 73 3.26 -69.38 91.60
C GLY A 73 2.09 -68.45 91.90
N LYS A 74 0.92 -68.78 91.36
CA LYS A 74 -0.17 -69.43 92.10
C LYS A 74 -1.42 -69.40 91.21
N GLU A 75 -1.81 -70.57 90.74
CA GLU A 75 -3.04 -70.81 90.00
C GLU A 75 -4.27 -70.46 90.84
N HIS A 76 -5.40 -70.21 90.15
CA HIS A 76 -6.75 -69.84 90.64
C HIS A 76 -7.14 -68.34 90.71
N SER A 77 -6.79 -67.52 89.71
CA SER A 77 -7.50 -66.23 89.44
C SER A 77 -7.45 -65.76 87.98
N LEU A 78 -7.16 -66.65 87.02
CA LEU A 78 -6.78 -66.31 85.65
C LEU A 78 -7.95 -66.00 84.68
N LEU A 79 -9.19 -65.88 85.15
CA LEU A 79 -10.33 -65.51 84.29
C LEU A 79 -10.95 -64.13 84.61
N SER A 80 -10.78 -63.58 85.81
CA SER A 80 -11.36 -62.27 86.19
C SER A 80 -10.36 -61.09 86.13
N ARG A 81 -9.04 -61.35 86.19
CA ARG A 81 -7.99 -60.32 86.03
C ARG A 81 -7.87 -59.82 84.59
N ASN A 82 -8.10 -60.69 83.60
CA ASN A 82 -7.97 -60.34 82.19
C ASN A 82 -9.05 -59.33 81.75
N GLU A 83 -10.30 -59.51 82.19
CA GLU A 83 -11.41 -58.59 81.89
C GLU A 83 -11.19 -57.18 82.48
N ARG A 84 -10.68 -57.10 83.73
CA ARG A 84 -10.33 -55.82 84.35
C ARG A 84 -9.12 -55.15 83.69
N MET A 85 -8.11 -55.92 83.29
CA MET A 85 -6.93 -55.40 82.58
C MET A 85 -7.31 -54.90 81.17
N THR A 86 -8.22 -55.59 80.48
CA THR A 86 -8.75 -55.12 79.19
C THR A 86 -9.60 -53.87 79.33
N MET A 87 -10.41 -53.76 80.38
CA MET A 87 -11.18 -52.54 80.67
C MET A 87 -10.28 -51.38 81.06
N GLN A 88 -9.20 -51.62 81.81
CA GLN A 88 -8.19 -50.60 82.10
C GLN A 88 -7.47 -50.14 80.83
N ASN A 89 -7.02 -51.05 79.96
CA ASN A 89 -6.37 -50.69 78.71
C ASN A 89 -7.28 -49.89 77.78
N LEU A 90 -8.57 -50.25 77.70
CA LEU A 90 -9.56 -49.46 76.97
C LEU A 90 -9.76 -48.08 77.59
N ASN A 91 -9.84 -47.97 78.91
CA ASN A 91 -9.95 -46.68 79.60
C ASN A 91 -8.70 -45.82 79.45
N ASP A 92 -7.50 -46.41 79.51
CA ASP A 92 -6.23 -45.71 79.29
C ASP A 92 -6.12 -45.22 77.84
N ARG A 93 -6.60 -46.04 76.89
CA ARG A 93 -6.70 -45.65 75.49
C ARG A 93 -7.73 -44.54 75.28
N LEU A 94 -8.88 -44.59 75.95
CA LEU A 94 -9.91 -43.54 75.90
C LEU A 94 -9.40 -42.23 76.54
N ALA A 95 -8.69 -42.32 77.65
CA ALA A 95 -8.00 -41.18 78.26
C ALA A 95 -6.96 -40.58 77.29
N SER A 96 -6.14 -41.41 76.65
CA SER A 96 -5.19 -40.95 75.64
C SER A 96 -5.86 -40.31 74.42
N TYR A 97 -7.02 -40.81 73.99
CA TYR A 97 -7.82 -40.19 72.92
C TYR A 97 -8.41 -38.85 73.37
N LEU A 98 -8.92 -38.74 74.60
CA LEU A 98 -9.43 -37.48 75.14
C LEU A 98 -8.32 -36.44 75.31
N ASP A 99 -7.12 -36.86 75.70
CA ASP A 99 -5.95 -35.97 75.75
C ASP A 99 -5.52 -35.53 74.34
N HIS A 100 -5.60 -36.42 73.36
CA HIS A 100 -5.32 -36.08 71.96
C HIS A 100 -6.36 -35.14 71.36
N VAL A 101 -7.65 -35.33 71.67
CA VAL A 101 -8.72 -34.43 71.26
C VAL A 101 -8.52 -33.05 71.89
N ARG A 102 -8.21 -32.97 73.18
CA ARG A 102 -7.90 -31.69 73.85
C ARG A 102 -6.71 -30.97 73.23
N ALA A 103 -5.62 -31.69 72.93
CA ALA A 103 -4.46 -31.11 72.24
C ALA A 103 -4.80 -30.60 70.84
N LEU A 104 -5.68 -31.29 70.10
CA LEU A 104 -6.15 -30.84 68.78
C LEU A 104 -7.09 -29.64 68.87
N GLU A 105 -7.94 -29.56 69.90
CA GLU A 105 -8.80 -28.40 70.16
C GLU A 105 -7.97 -27.16 70.50
N GLU A 106 -6.93 -27.29 71.33
CA GLU A 106 -5.99 -26.21 71.63
C GLU A 106 -5.23 -25.75 70.38
N ALA A 107 -4.70 -26.68 69.58
CA ALA A 107 -4.01 -26.34 68.33
C ALA A 107 -4.93 -25.66 67.31
N ASN A 108 -6.20 -26.06 67.23
CA ASN A 108 -7.19 -25.40 66.37
C ASN A 108 -7.50 -23.99 66.86
N ALA A 109 -7.65 -23.78 68.18
CA ALA A 109 -7.87 -22.45 68.75
C ALA A 109 -6.69 -21.49 68.44
N ASP A 110 -5.45 -21.99 68.55
CA ASP A 110 -4.24 -21.24 68.18
C ASP A 110 -4.20 -20.87 66.69
N LEU A 111 -4.60 -21.79 65.81
CA LEU A 111 -4.68 -21.54 64.37
C LEU A 111 -5.77 -20.52 64.04
N GLU A 112 -6.94 -20.61 64.66
CA GLU A 112 -8.00 -19.61 64.51
C GLU A 112 -7.54 -18.23 64.95
N GLN A 113 -6.78 -18.12 66.05
CA GLN A 113 -6.25 -16.84 66.50
C GLN A 113 -5.19 -16.28 65.53
N LYS A 114 -4.34 -17.14 64.95
CA LYS A 114 -3.38 -16.74 63.90
C LYS A 114 -4.09 -16.29 62.62
N ILE A 115 -5.17 -16.97 62.23
CA ILE A 115 -5.99 -16.59 61.07
C ILE A 115 -6.67 -15.25 61.33
N LYS A 116 -7.30 -15.06 62.49
CA LYS A 116 -7.89 -13.77 62.89
C LYS A 116 -6.85 -12.65 62.91
N GLY A 117 -5.68 -12.88 63.50
CA GLY A 117 -4.59 -11.90 63.50
C GLY A 117 -3.99 -11.65 62.12
N TRP A 118 -4.04 -12.62 61.21
CA TRP A 118 -3.71 -12.40 59.79
C TRP A 118 -4.77 -11.53 59.12
N TYR A 119 -6.05 -11.81 59.33
CA TYR A 119 -7.10 -10.94 58.81
C TYR A 119 -7.01 -9.54 59.41
N GLU A 120 -6.83 -9.34 60.71
CA GLU A 120 -6.68 -7.97 61.26
C GLU A 120 -5.46 -7.20 60.71
N LYS A 121 -4.38 -7.91 60.35
CA LYS A 121 -3.16 -7.30 59.77
C LYS A 121 -3.25 -7.05 58.26
N TYR A 122 -3.99 -7.91 57.56
CA TYR A 122 -4.03 -7.96 56.09
C TYR A 122 -5.44 -7.74 55.52
N GLU A 123 -6.43 -7.47 56.36
CA GLU A 123 -7.77 -7.04 55.96
C GLU A 123 -7.59 -5.70 55.25
N PRO A 124 -7.97 -5.62 53.97
CA PRO A 124 -7.99 -4.37 53.26
C PRO A 124 -9.10 -3.51 53.86
N GLY A 125 -8.78 -2.78 54.93
CA GLY A 125 -9.47 -1.54 55.23
C GLY A 125 -9.44 -0.67 53.96
N PRO A 126 -10.50 0.10 53.65
CA PRO A 126 -10.61 0.84 52.39
C PRO A 126 -9.32 1.62 52.11
N CYS A 127 -8.60 1.17 51.09
CA CYS A 127 -7.55 1.86 50.36
C CYS A 127 -6.59 2.72 51.21
N ARG A 128 -5.64 2.10 51.91
CA ARG A 128 -4.41 2.79 52.30
C ARG A 128 -3.57 3.09 51.04
N GLY A 129 -3.86 4.20 50.36
CA GLY A 129 -3.00 4.82 49.34
C GLY A 129 -3.21 4.39 47.87
N LEU A 130 -4.16 3.50 47.57
CA LEU A 130 -4.54 3.18 46.19
C LEU A 130 -5.72 4.00 45.65
N ASP A 131 -6.27 4.90 46.46
CA ASP A 131 -7.06 6.05 45.98
C ASP A 131 -6.09 7.18 45.58
N GLN A 132 -4.99 6.84 44.90
CA GLN A 132 -4.28 7.83 44.10
C GLN A 132 -5.24 8.25 42.99
N ASP A 133 -5.53 9.55 42.88
CA ASP A 133 -6.56 10.14 42.01
C ASP A 133 -6.43 9.71 40.52
N TYR A 134 -6.81 8.48 40.18
CA TYR A 134 -6.77 7.96 38.81
C TYR A 134 -7.70 8.74 37.89
N HIS A 135 -8.70 9.40 38.48
CA HIS A 135 -9.59 10.35 37.84
C HIS A 135 -8.84 11.46 37.07
N ARG A 136 -7.67 11.91 37.56
CA ARG A 136 -6.85 12.91 36.86
C ARG A 136 -6.23 12.37 35.57
N TYR A 137 -5.86 11.09 35.53
CA TYR A 137 -5.36 10.45 34.31
C TYR A 137 -6.50 10.24 33.30
N PHE A 138 -7.69 9.88 33.76
CA PHE A 138 -8.87 9.78 32.89
C PHE A 138 -9.23 11.12 32.23
N SER A 139 -9.19 12.24 32.97
CA SER A 139 -9.45 13.56 32.38
C SER A 139 -8.42 13.92 31.31
N VAL A 140 -7.13 13.68 31.57
CA VAL A 140 -6.05 13.92 30.60
C VAL A 140 -6.17 13.02 29.37
N ILE A 141 -6.54 11.75 29.54
CA ILE A 141 -6.76 10.81 28.43
C ILE A 141 -7.93 11.28 27.56
N GLU A 142 -9.04 11.72 28.17
CA GLU A 142 -10.19 12.25 27.43
C GLU A 142 -9.88 13.57 26.71
N ASP A 143 -9.08 14.45 27.32
CA ASP A 143 -8.59 15.67 26.66
C ASP A 143 -7.70 15.32 25.45
N LEU A 144 -6.79 14.36 25.59
CA LEU A 144 -5.94 13.89 24.49
C LEU A 144 -6.75 13.24 23.36
N LYS A 145 -7.76 12.43 23.68
CA LYS A 145 -8.67 11.86 22.67
C LYS A 145 -9.41 12.96 21.92
N ARG A 146 -9.95 13.97 22.64
CA ARG A 146 -10.60 15.12 22.03
C ARG A 146 -9.65 15.88 21.10
N GLN A 147 -8.40 16.07 21.52
CA GLN A 147 -7.38 16.70 20.70
C GLN A 147 -7.08 15.88 19.43
N ILE A 148 -6.89 14.57 19.54
CA ILE A 148 -6.65 13.69 18.38
C ILE A 148 -7.81 13.77 17.38
N ILE A 149 -9.06 13.74 17.86
CA ILE A 149 -10.24 13.84 16.98
C ILE A 149 -10.30 15.22 16.30
N ALA A 150 -10.04 16.30 17.05
CA ALA A 150 -10.00 17.66 16.51
C ALA A 150 -8.93 17.81 15.43
N GLU A 151 -7.71 17.32 15.69
CA GLU A 151 -6.60 17.34 14.72
C GLU A 151 -6.90 16.46 13.50
N THR A 152 -7.52 15.30 13.68
CA THR A 152 -7.90 14.41 12.57
C THR A 152 -8.97 15.07 11.68
N SER A 153 -9.95 15.75 12.28
CA SER A 153 -10.97 16.52 11.57
C SER A 153 -10.37 17.72 10.83
N CYS A 154 -9.45 18.44 11.48
CA CYS A 154 -8.70 19.54 10.87
C CYS A 154 -7.88 19.06 9.66
N ASN A 155 -7.14 17.95 9.83
CA ASN A 155 -6.36 17.34 8.76
C ASN A 155 -7.25 16.91 7.58
N ALA A 156 -8.41 16.30 7.84
CA ALA A 156 -9.38 16.00 6.79
C ALA A 156 -9.84 17.27 6.04
N GLY A 157 -10.11 18.36 6.76
CA GLY A 157 -10.43 19.66 6.17
C GLY A 157 -9.30 20.22 5.28
N VAL A 158 -8.05 20.15 5.74
CA VAL A 158 -6.88 20.59 4.97
C VAL A 158 -6.67 19.73 3.72
N VAL A 159 -6.87 18.41 3.81
CA VAL A 159 -6.78 17.51 2.65
C VAL A 159 -7.84 17.88 1.60
N LEU A 160 -9.08 18.16 2.01
CA LEU A 160 -10.13 18.61 1.10
C LEU A 160 -9.79 19.95 0.45
N GLN A 161 -9.26 20.92 1.20
CA GLN A 161 -8.83 22.21 0.65
C GLN A 161 -7.69 22.04 -0.37
N LYS A 162 -6.71 21.17 -0.08
CA LYS A 162 -5.63 20.82 -1.00
C LYS A 162 -6.17 20.21 -2.29
N ASP A 163 -7.10 19.26 -2.18
CA ASP A 163 -7.69 18.61 -3.35
C ASP A 163 -8.54 19.60 -4.17
N ASN A 164 -9.30 20.48 -3.51
CA ASN A 164 -10.03 21.56 -4.18
C ASN A 164 -9.09 22.55 -4.90
N ALA A 165 -8.00 22.97 -4.27
CA ALA A 165 -6.98 23.82 -4.89
C ALA A 165 -6.32 23.13 -6.09
N ARG A 166 -6.05 21.82 -5.98
CA ARG A 166 -5.49 21.02 -7.08
C ARG A 166 -6.46 20.90 -8.26
N LEU A 167 -7.74 20.66 -8.00
CA LEU A 167 -8.76 20.63 -9.05
C LEU A 167 -8.87 21.98 -9.75
N THR A 168 -8.92 23.07 -8.97
CA THR A 168 -8.95 24.44 -9.50
C THR A 168 -7.72 24.75 -10.36
N ALA A 169 -6.53 24.33 -9.92
CA ALA A 169 -5.30 24.49 -10.69
C ALA A 169 -5.32 23.70 -12.00
N ASN A 170 -5.85 22.47 -11.98
CA ASN A 170 -6.01 21.66 -13.20
C ASN A 170 -7.02 22.29 -14.17
N ASP A 171 -8.13 22.85 -13.67
CA ASP A 171 -9.11 23.56 -14.50
C ASP A 171 -8.48 24.77 -15.20
N PHE A 172 -7.68 25.55 -14.48
CA PHE A 172 -6.94 26.67 -15.08
C PHE A 172 -5.88 26.20 -16.08
N ARG A 173 -5.18 25.09 -15.80
CA ARG A 173 -4.22 24.50 -16.73
C ARG A 173 -4.90 24.10 -18.04
N LEU A 174 -6.03 23.39 -17.96
CA LEU A 174 -6.80 22.96 -19.14
C LEU A 174 -7.31 24.17 -19.93
N LYS A 175 -7.85 25.19 -19.25
CA LYS A 175 -8.27 26.44 -19.89
C LYS A 175 -7.10 27.14 -20.59
N TYR A 176 -5.93 27.18 -19.97
CA TYR A 176 -4.73 27.76 -20.57
C TYR A 176 -4.27 26.97 -21.80
N GLU A 177 -4.27 25.64 -21.74
CA GLU A 177 -3.90 24.80 -22.88
C GLU A 177 -4.86 24.99 -24.06
N ASN A 178 -6.17 25.04 -23.80
CA ASN A 178 -7.18 25.31 -24.82
C ASN A 178 -7.02 26.71 -25.44
N GLU A 179 -6.86 27.74 -24.62
CA GLU A 179 -6.64 29.12 -25.08
C GLU A 179 -5.33 29.24 -25.87
N ARG A 180 -4.27 28.54 -25.45
CA ARG A 180 -3.00 28.50 -26.17
C ARG A 180 -3.16 27.83 -27.54
N ALA A 181 -3.90 26.72 -27.62
CA ALA A 181 -4.17 26.06 -28.88
C ALA A 181 -4.96 26.97 -29.85
N LEU A 182 -5.98 27.67 -29.34
CA LEU A 182 -6.73 28.68 -30.10
C LEU A 182 -5.85 29.84 -30.55
N ARG A 183 -4.96 30.35 -29.69
CA ARG A 183 -3.99 31.37 -30.11
C ARG A 183 -3.08 30.88 -31.22
N GLN A 184 -2.54 29.67 -31.12
CA GLN A 184 -1.67 29.10 -32.15
C GLN A 184 -2.41 28.92 -33.49
N SER A 185 -3.69 28.51 -33.48
CA SER A 185 -4.46 28.42 -34.72
C SER A 185 -4.69 29.81 -35.33
N VAL A 186 -5.04 30.81 -34.52
CA VAL A 186 -5.23 32.19 -35.00
C VAL A 186 -3.91 32.78 -35.50
N GLU A 187 -2.78 32.52 -34.84
CA GLU A 187 -1.45 32.96 -35.29
C GLU A 187 -1.07 32.31 -36.63
N ALA A 188 -1.41 31.03 -36.83
CA ALA A 188 -1.22 30.35 -38.10
C ALA A 188 -2.09 30.97 -39.21
N ASP A 189 -3.37 31.27 -38.93
CA ASP A 189 -4.26 31.94 -39.87
C ASP A 189 -3.77 33.34 -40.23
N ILE A 190 -3.33 34.13 -39.24
CA ILE A 190 -2.74 35.46 -39.46
C ILE A 190 -1.48 35.35 -40.32
N SER A 191 -0.61 34.39 -40.06
CA SER A 191 0.60 34.17 -40.85
C SER A 191 0.26 33.78 -42.28
N GLY A 192 -0.76 32.93 -42.48
CA GLY A 192 -1.27 32.57 -43.79
C GLY A 192 -1.85 33.77 -44.56
N LEU A 193 -2.61 34.64 -43.87
CA LEU A 193 -3.14 35.88 -44.46
C LEU A 193 -2.03 36.86 -44.85
N HIS A 194 -0.97 36.99 -44.04
CA HIS A 194 0.20 37.79 -44.41
C HIS A 194 0.90 37.21 -45.65
N GLY A 195 1.10 35.89 -45.70
CA GLY A 195 1.64 35.23 -46.89
C GLY A 195 0.80 35.48 -48.15
N GLY A 196 -0.53 35.36 -48.05
CA GLY A 196 -1.43 35.68 -49.17
C GLY A 196 -1.40 37.15 -49.57
N MET A 197 -1.23 38.08 -48.62
CA MET A 197 -1.06 39.51 -48.91
C MET A 197 0.27 39.77 -49.65
N ASP A 198 1.36 39.12 -49.24
CA ASP A 198 2.66 39.21 -49.90
C ASP A 198 2.60 38.63 -51.33
N GLU A 199 1.93 37.50 -51.53
CA GLU A 199 1.69 36.92 -52.86
C GLU A 199 0.87 37.86 -53.76
N LEU A 200 -0.19 38.48 -53.22
CA LEU A 200 -0.97 39.48 -53.95
C LEU A 200 -0.12 40.72 -54.28
N ALA A 201 0.72 41.18 -53.36
CA ALA A 201 1.62 42.31 -53.59
C ALA A 201 2.64 42.00 -54.71
N LEU A 202 3.19 40.78 -54.74
CA LEU A 202 4.03 40.31 -55.83
C LEU A 202 3.26 40.28 -57.16
N CYS A 203 2.03 39.75 -57.18
CA CYS A 203 1.18 39.76 -58.38
C CYS A 203 0.89 41.19 -58.86
N THR A 204 0.59 42.13 -57.96
CA THR A 204 0.32 43.52 -58.34
C THR A 204 1.55 44.18 -58.94
N THR A 205 2.73 43.98 -58.35
CA THR A 205 3.98 44.56 -58.89
C THR A 205 4.38 43.94 -60.24
N ASP A 206 4.13 42.65 -60.45
CA ASP A 206 4.32 42.00 -61.76
C ASP A 206 3.36 42.58 -62.82
N LEU A 207 2.08 42.71 -62.50
CA LEU A 207 1.10 43.33 -63.40
C LEU A 207 1.42 44.81 -63.69
N GLU A 208 1.89 45.57 -62.70
CA GLU A 208 2.37 46.93 -62.89
C GLU A 208 3.57 46.99 -63.85
N LEU A 209 4.54 46.07 -63.70
CA LEU A 209 5.68 45.96 -64.59
C LEU A 209 5.26 45.62 -66.03
N GLN A 210 4.31 44.71 -66.20
CA GLN A 210 3.74 44.37 -67.52
C GLN A 210 3.01 45.58 -68.13
N CYS A 211 2.23 46.32 -67.34
CA CYS A 211 1.56 47.54 -67.80
C CYS A 211 2.57 48.63 -68.22
N ASP A 212 3.65 48.79 -67.45
CA ASP A 212 4.74 49.73 -67.76
C ASP A 212 5.48 49.33 -69.05
N ALA A 213 5.73 48.04 -69.25
CA ALA A 213 6.35 47.50 -70.46
C ALA A 213 5.48 47.80 -71.69
N LEU A 214 4.19 47.46 -71.66
CA LEU A 214 3.25 47.74 -72.74
C LEU A 214 3.11 49.25 -73.01
N ARG A 215 3.12 50.09 -71.97
CA ARG A 215 3.13 51.55 -72.14
C ARG A 215 4.39 52.05 -72.84
N LYS A 216 5.57 51.49 -72.53
CA LYS A 216 6.83 51.81 -73.23
C LYS A 216 6.78 51.37 -74.70
N GLU A 217 6.28 50.16 -74.98
CA GLU A 217 6.11 49.67 -76.35
C GLU A 217 5.18 50.55 -77.18
N LEU A 218 4.04 50.98 -76.62
CA LEU A 218 3.14 51.93 -77.28
C LEU A 218 3.80 53.28 -77.58
N MET A 219 4.63 53.79 -76.66
CA MET A 219 5.38 55.03 -76.90
C MET A 219 6.42 54.85 -78.01
N CYS A 220 7.14 53.72 -78.03
CA CYS A 220 8.08 53.38 -79.10
C CYS A 220 7.37 53.29 -80.47
N LEU A 221 6.24 52.58 -80.55
CA LEU A 221 5.47 52.46 -81.79
C LEU A 221 4.95 53.82 -82.28
N LYS A 222 4.45 54.67 -81.38
CA LYS A 222 4.01 56.04 -81.75
C LYS A 222 5.17 56.90 -82.26
N LYS A 223 6.34 56.80 -81.63
CA LYS A 223 7.54 57.53 -82.05
C LYS A 223 8.00 57.04 -83.43
N ASN A 224 8.08 55.72 -83.64
CA ASN A 224 8.42 55.13 -84.92
C ASN A 224 7.46 55.58 -86.01
N HIS A 225 6.14 55.51 -85.76
CA HIS A 225 5.14 55.99 -86.71
C HIS A 225 5.31 57.48 -87.02
N ALA A 226 5.56 58.33 -86.02
CA ALA A 226 5.81 59.75 -86.24
C ALA A 226 7.08 60.02 -87.06
N GLU A 227 8.13 59.23 -86.87
CA GLU A 227 9.37 59.30 -87.65
C GLU A 227 9.15 58.81 -89.09
N GLU A 228 8.47 57.68 -89.29
CA GLU A 228 8.08 57.17 -90.61
C GLU A 228 7.21 58.17 -91.37
N MET A 229 6.22 58.78 -90.71
CA MET A 229 5.39 59.82 -91.33
C MET A 229 6.20 61.05 -91.72
N LYS A 230 7.19 61.46 -90.90
CA LYS A 230 8.12 62.53 -91.28
C LYS A 230 8.97 62.13 -92.48
N VAL A 231 9.50 60.92 -92.51
CA VAL A 231 10.29 60.40 -93.63
C VAL A 231 9.45 60.33 -94.90
N LEU A 232 8.23 59.79 -94.84
CA LEU A 232 7.29 59.75 -95.96
C LEU A 232 6.90 61.16 -96.42
N GLN A 233 6.73 62.12 -95.51
CA GLN A 233 6.46 63.50 -95.84
C GLN A 233 7.67 64.20 -96.51
N CYS A 234 8.89 63.91 -96.04
CA CYS A 234 10.13 64.36 -96.68
C CYS A 234 10.34 63.68 -98.05
N SER A 235 9.96 62.41 -98.19
CA SER A 235 9.99 61.67 -99.45
C SER A 235 8.93 62.16 -100.44
N ALA A 236 7.77 62.62 -99.96
CA ALA A 236 6.71 63.20 -100.79
C ALA A 236 7.05 64.63 -101.27
N ALA A 237 7.98 65.32 -100.61
CA ALA A 237 8.49 66.64 -101.01
C ALA A 237 9.86 66.60 -101.72
N GLY A 238 10.46 65.41 -101.88
CA GLY A 238 11.77 65.22 -102.50
C GLY A 238 11.65 64.85 -103.96
N ASN A 239 11.88 65.82 -104.85
CA ASN A 239 12.32 65.51 -106.21
C ASN A 239 13.67 64.79 -106.06
N VAL A 240 13.71 63.48 -106.32
CA VAL A 240 14.95 62.68 -106.26
C VAL A 240 15.82 63.05 -107.45
N THR A 241 16.60 64.11 -107.31
CA THR A 241 17.80 64.32 -108.14
C THR A 241 18.87 63.38 -107.62
N VAL A 242 19.04 62.27 -108.33
CA VAL A 242 20.17 61.36 -108.20
C VAL A 242 21.42 62.09 -108.72
N GLU A 243 22.14 62.77 -107.84
CA GLU A 243 23.51 63.20 -108.14
C GLU A 243 24.45 62.03 -107.89
N ILE A 244 24.83 61.37 -108.98
CA ILE A 244 25.90 60.39 -109.05
C ILE A 244 27.21 61.15 -108.79
N ASN A 245 27.58 61.32 -107.53
CA ASN A 245 28.95 61.66 -107.17
C ASN A 245 29.75 60.35 -107.16
N ALA A 246 30.28 60.01 -108.34
CA ALA A 246 31.35 59.03 -108.47
C ALA A 246 32.61 59.61 -107.81
N ALA A 247 32.71 59.44 -106.50
CA ALA A 247 33.97 59.59 -105.78
C ALA A 247 34.98 58.57 -106.33
N PRO A 248 36.30 58.88 -106.29
CA PRO A 248 37.34 58.16 -107.01
C PRO A 248 37.30 56.68 -106.63
N GLY A 249 37.40 55.79 -107.61
CA GLY A 249 37.27 54.34 -107.45
C GLY A 249 37.97 53.83 -106.20
N VAL A 250 37.18 53.61 -105.15
CA VAL A 250 37.60 52.86 -103.98
C VAL A 250 37.94 51.47 -104.50
N ASP A 251 39.12 50.99 -104.15
CA ASP A 251 39.58 49.67 -104.56
C ASP A 251 38.59 48.63 -104.03
N LEU A 252 37.72 48.15 -104.92
CA LEU A 252 36.59 47.30 -104.61
C LEU A 252 37.05 46.01 -103.94
N THR A 253 38.28 45.59 -104.25
CA THR A 253 38.91 44.41 -103.66
C THR A 253 39.23 44.61 -102.19
N VAL A 254 39.72 45.79 -101.80
CA VAL A 254 39.99 46.14 -100.39
C VAL A 254 38.68 46.24 -99.62
N LEU A 255 37.67 46.93 -100.15
CA LEU A 255 36.37 47.06 -99.49
C LEU A 255 35.64 45.72 -99.33
N LEU A 256 35.68 44.85 -100.35
CA LEU A 256 35.10 43.50 -100.26
C LEU A 256 35.84 42.62 -99.25
N ASN A 257 37.17 42.76 -99.15
CA ASN A 257 37.97 42.06 -98.15
C ASN A 257 37.70 42.58 -96.73
N ASP A 258 37.56 43.90 -96.55
CA ASP A 258 37.21 44.51 -95.27
C ASP A 258 35.81 44.08 -94.81
N MET A 259 34.81 44.10 -95.71
CA MET A 259 33.47 43.58 -95.40
C MET A 259 33.52 42.09 -95.05
N ARG A 260 34.31 41.28 -95.76
CA ARG A 260 34.48 39.86 -95.44
C ARG A 260 35.11 39.65 -94.07
N ALA A 261 36.12 40.44 -93.73
CA ALA A 261 36.77 40.40 -92.42
C ALA A 261 35.80 40.80 -91.29
N GLU A 262 34.95 41.81 -91.50
CA GLU A 262 33.91 42.18 -90.53
C GLU A 262 32.86 41.07 -90.37
N TYR A 263 32.43 40.42 -91.45
CA TYR A 263 31.51 39.30 -91.38
C TYR A 263 32.13 38.06 -90.71
N GLU A 264 33.40 37.75 -90.98
CA GLU A 264 34.12 36.67 -90.31
C GLU A 264 34.27 36.96 -88.81
N ALA A 265 34.63 38.20 -88.45
CA ALA A 265 34.70 38.62 -87.04
C ALA A 265 33.34 38.53 -86.34
N LEU A 266 32.25 38.97 -86.99
CA LEU A 266 30.89 38.90 -86.45
C LEU A 266 30.39 37.44 -86.35
N ALA A 267 30.73 36.58 -87.32
CA ALA A 267 30.41 35.16 -87.28
C ALA A 267 31.17 34.45 -86.15
N GLU A 268 32.44 34.77 -85.96
CA GLU A 268 33.26 34.18 -84.89
C GLU A 268 32.86 34.70 -83.51
N GLN A 269 32.46 35.98 -83.39
CA GLN A 269 31.86 36.52 -82.18
C GLN A 269 30.52 35.84 -81.86
N ASN A 270 29.64 35.67 -82.85
CA ASN A 270 28.38 34.93 -82.68
C ASN A 270 28.63 33.47 -82.24
N HIS A 271 29.66 32.82 -82.78
CA HIS A 271 30.03 31.47 -82.37
C HIS A 271 30.48 31.43 -80.90
N LYS A 272 31.38 32.32 -80.50
CA LYS A 272 31.86 32.44 -79.12
C LYS A 272 30.72 32.77 -78.15
N ASP A 273 29.81 33.66 -78.51
CA ASP A 273 28.65 34.02 -77.71
C ASP A 273 27.66 32.85 -77.58
N ALA A 274 27.45 32.09 -78.66
CA ALA A 274 26.63 30.88 -78.63
C ALA A 274 27.24 29.82 -77.71
N GLU A 275 28.54 29.52 -77.85
CA GLU A 275 29.27 28.60 -76.98
C GLU A 275 29.23 29.04 -75.51
N ALA A 276 29.44 30.32 -75.23
CA ALA A 276 29.35 30.87 -73.88
C ALA A 276 27.94 30.67 -73.28
N ARG A 277 26.88 30.94 -74.06
CA ARG A 277 25.49 30.69 -73.65
C ARG A 277 25.22 29.21 -73.40
N PHE A 278 25.72 28.31 -74.26
CA PHE A 278 25.60 26.87 -74.07
C PHE A 278 26.31 26.40 -72.79
N HIS A 279 27.54 26.87 -72.56
CA HIS A 279 28.29 26.54 -71.36
C HIS A 279 27.60 27.06 -70.09
N GLN A 280 27.10 28.30 -70.10
CA GLN A 280 26.36 28.87 -68.98
C GLN A 280 25.08 28.07 -68.70
N LYS A 281 24.30 27.72 -69.74
CA LYS A 281 23.08 26.93 -69.57
C LYS A 281 23.38 25.52 -69.07
N ARG A 282 24.43 24.88 -69.59
CA ARG A 282 24.89 23.56 -69.14
C ARG A 282 25.37 23.58 -67.69
N ALA A 283 26.13 24.61 -67.28
CA ALA A 283 26.58 24.76 -65.90
C ALA A 283 25.40 24.97 -64.95
N SER A 284 24.44 25.83 -65.34
CA SER A 284 23.20 26.04 -64.57
C SER A 284 22.37 24.76 -64.43
N LEU A 285 22.20 23.99 -65.52
CA LEU A 285 21.51 22.70 -65.47
C LEU A 285 22.25 21.67 -64.60
N GLN A 286 23.58 21.60 -64.71
CA GLN A 286 24.39 20.69 -63.89
C GLN A 286 24.29 21.02 -62.40
N GLN A 287 24.27 22.32 -62.05
CA GLN A 287 24.06 22.78 -60.69
C GLN A 287 22.66 22.38 -60.21
N GLN A 288 21.60 22.66 -60.99
CA GLN A 288 20.23 22.26 -60.63
C GLN A 288 20.09 20.75 -60.44
N ILE A 289 20.72 19.93 -61.30
CA ILE A 289 20.72 18.47 -61.16
C ILE A 289 21.39 18.06 -59.84
N SER A 290 22.49 18.71 -59.47
CA SER A 290 23.22 18.43 -58.23
C SER A 290 22.41 18.83 -56.99
N ASP A 291 21.76 19.99 -57.03
CA ASP A 291 20.89 20.49 -55.96
C ASP A 291 19.65 19.60 -55.78
N HIS A 292 19.00 19.21 -56.88
CA HIS A 292 17.87 18.28 -56.87
C HIS A 292 18.27 16.89 -56.40
N ALA A 293 19.44 16.37 -56.80
CA ALA A 293 19.95 15.10 -56.30
C ALA A 293 20.24 15.19 -54.79
N GLY A 294 20.84 16.29 -54.33
CA GLY A 294 21.04 16.58 -52.90
C GLY A 294 19.72 16.56 -52.13
N ALA A 295 18.74 17.35 -52.56
CA ALA A 295 17.41 17.41 -51.94
C ALA A 295 16.68 16.06 -51.94
N ALA A 296 16.82 15.26 -53.01
CA ALA A 296 16.25 13.92 -53.07
C ALA A 296 16.92 12.97 -52.07
N THR A 297 18.24 13.08 -51.88
CA THR A 297 18.95 12.25 -50.89
C THR A 297 18.61 12.64 -49.45
N THR A 298 18.45 13.93 -49.14
CA THR A 298 18.04 14.38 -47.80
C THR A 298 16.63 13.91 -47.48
N ALA A 299 15.67 14.11 -48.40
CA ALA A 299 14.30 13.63 -48.23
C ALA A 299 14.25 12.09 -48.05
N ARG A 300 15.08 11.33 -48.78
CA ARG A 300 15.19 9.88 -48.62
C ARG A 300 15.78 9.49 -47.26
N ASN A 301 16.71 10.27 -46.73
CA ASN A 301 17.28 10.05 -45.40
C ASN A 301 16.25 10.31 -44.30
N GLU A 302 15.55 11.44 -44.37
CA GLU A 302 14.48 11.80 -43.43
C GLU A 302 13.37 10.74 -43.43
N LEU A 303 12.94 10.27 -44.60
CA LEU A 303 11.93 9.20 -44.70
C LEU A 303 12.42 7.90 -44.05
N ARG A 304 13.71 7.56 -44.18
CA ARG A 304 14.30 6.40 -43.52
C ARG A 304 14.33 6.56 -42.00
N GLU A 305 14.75 7.72 -41.51
CA GLU A 305 14.78 8.03 -40.08
C GLU A 305 13.38 7.96 -39.47
N LEU A 306 12.38 8.56 -40.13
CA LEU A 306 10.98 8.47 -39.72
C LEU A 306 10.48 7.02 -39.69
N LYS A 307 10.85 6.19 -40.69
CA LYS A 307 10.51 4.76 -40.69
C LYS A 307 11.18 4.00 -39.53
N CYS A 308 12.45 4.26 -39.26
CA CYS A 308 13.16 3.65 -38.13
C CYS A 308 12.53 4.07 -36.78
N ASN A 309 12.15 5.35 -36.65
CA ASN A 309 11.48 5.85 -35.45
C ASN A 309 10.10 5.22 -35.26
N LEU A 310 9.32 5.08 -36.33
CA LEU A 310 8.02 4.40 -36.30
C LEU A 310 8.18 2.95 -35.84
N GLN A 311 9.14 2.21 -36.42
CA GLN A 311 9.41 0.82 -36.03
C GLN A 311 9.87 0.73 -34.56
N SER A 312 10.72 1.63 -34.09
CA SER A 312 11.14 1.69 -32.69
C SER A 312 9.94 1.89 -31.76
N LEU A 313 9.06 2.86 -32.10
CA LEU A 313 7.89 3.16 -31.30
C LEU A 313 6.86 2.02 -31.31
N GLU A 314 6.73 1.30 -32.44
CA GLU A 314 5.89 0.12 -32.55
C GLU A 314 6.41 -1.04 -31.66
N ILE A 315 7.72 -1.25 -31.62
CA ILE A 315 8.34 -2.25 -30.72
C ILE A 315 8.15 -1.84 -29.26
N GLU A 316 8.34 -0.56 -28.92
CA GLU A 316 8.07 -0.04 -27.58
C GLU A 316 6.61 -0.29 -27.18
N LEU A 317 5.66 0.01 -28.06
CA LEU A 317 4.24 -0.25 -27.85
C LEU A 317 3.95 -1.74 -27.64
N GLN A 318 4.50 -2.63 -28.47
CA GLN A 318 4.37 -4.08 -28.28
C GLN A 318 4.96 -4.55 -26.96
N SER A 319 6.11 -4.00 -26.54
CA SER A 319 6.75 -4.34 -25.27
C SER A 319 5.93 -3.88 -24.07
N LEU A 320 5.31 -2.69 -24.14
CA LEU A 320 4.43 -2.17 -23.11
C LEU A 320 3.13 -2.98 -23.03
N MET A 321 2.58 -3.42 -24.16
CA MET A 321 1.43 -4.33 -24.19
C MET A 321 1.76 -5.67 -23.53
N ALA A 322 2.93 -6.25 -23.81
CA ALA A 322 3.39 -7.48 -23.17
C ALA A 322 3.59 -7.31 -21.65
N MET A 323 4.18 -6.19 -21.23
CA MET A 323 4.33 -5.85 -19.81
C MET A 323 2.98 -5.71 -19.12
N LYS A 324 2.04 -4.96 -19.73
CA LYS A 324 0.67 -4.82 -19.24
C LYS A 324 0.01 -6.19 -19.05
N TYR A 325 0.06 -7.05 -20.08
CA TYR A 325 -0.51 -8.39 -20.02
C TYR A 325 0.10 -9.22 -18.87
N SER A 326 1.42 -9.16 -18.70
CA SER A 326 2.09 -9.87 -17.59
C SER A 326 1.63 -9.39 -16.21
N HIS A 327 1.39 -8.08 -16.04
CA HIS A 327 0.87 -7.53 -14.80
C HIS A 327 -0.60 -7.91 -14.57
N GLU A 328 -1.43 -7.93 -15.61
CA GLU A 328 -2.82 -8.40 -15.53
C GLU A 328 -2.88 -9.89 -15.16
N CYS A 329 -2.02 -10.73 -15.73
CA CYS A 329 -1.91 -12.14 -15.34
C CYS A 329 -1.47 -12.30 -13.88
N SER A 330 -0.43 -11.59 -13.45
CA SER A 330 0.03 -11.66 -12.05
C SER A 330 -1.04 -11.17 -11.08
N LEU A 331 -1.78 -10.12 -11.42
CA LEU A 331 -2.92 -9.65 -10.63
C LEU A 331 -3.98 -10.75 -10.51
N ALA A 332 -4.42 -11.33 -11.63
CA ALA A 332 -5.41 -12.40 -11.64
C ALA A 332 -4.96 -13.65 -10.84
N GLU A 333 -3.68 -14.02 -10.92
CA GLU A 333 -3.10 -15.12 -10.13
C GLU A 333 -3.14 -14.82 -8.62
N THR A 334 -2.79 -13.59 -8.23
CA THR A 334 -2.85 -13.17 -6.82
C THR A 334 -4.28 -13.11 -6.30
N GLU A 335 -5.21 -12.53 -7.06
CA GLU A 335 -6.63 -12.50 -6.73
C GLU A 335 -7.19 -13.92 -6.58
N GLY A 336 -6.88 -14.81 -7.53
CA GLY A 336 -7.25 -16.23 -7.45
C GLY A 336 -6.69 -16.92 -6.21
N SER A 337 -5.43 -16.64 -5.87
CA SER A 337 -4.78 -17.19 -4.67
C SER A 337 -5.46 -16.70 -3.39
N TYR A 338 -5.81 -15.42 -3.29
CA TYR A 338 -6.55 -14.88 -2.15
C TYR A 338 -7.98 -15.41 -2.06
N CYS A 339 -8.67 -15.57 -3.18
CA CYS A 339 -9.99 -16.20 -3.22
C CYS A 339 -9.94 -17.64 -2.66
N LEU A 340 -8.93 -18.43 -3.05
CA LEU A 340 -8.74 -19.78 -2.50
C LEU A 340 -8.43 -19.76 -1.00
N GLN A 341 -7.58 -18.84 -0.53
CA GLN A 341 -7.31 -18.70 0.91
C GLN A 341 -8.55 -18.32 1.71
N LEU A 342 -9.35 -17.38 1.19
CA LEU A 342 -10.62 -17.00 1.81
C LEU A 342 -11.61 -18.17 1.84
N GLN A 343 -11.69 -18.95 0.77
CA GLN A 343 -12.51 -20.16 0.73
C GLN A 343 -12.05 -21.17 1.78
N GLN A 344 -10.75 -21.43 1.91
CA GLN A 344 -10.21 -22.35 2.92
C GLN A 344 -10.54 -21.89 4.35
N ILE A 345 -10.41 -20.59 4.64
CA ILE A 345 -10.78 -20.04 5.94
C ILE A 345 -12.30 -20.18 6.18
N GLN A 346 -13.12 -19.93 5.17
CA GLN A 346 -14.57 -20.09 5.25
C GLN A 346 -14.97 -21.55 5.52
N GLU A 347 -14.31 -22.51 4.89
CA GLU A 347 -14.51 -23.95 5.13
C GLU A 347 -14.12 -24.33 6.56
N GLN A 348 -13.01 -23.80 7.08
CA GLN A 348 -12.59 -24.01 8.47
C GLN A 348 -13.59 -23.43 9.48
N ILE A 349 -14.10 -22.22 9.21
CA ILE A 349 -15.15 -21.59 10.02
C ILE A 349 -16.40 -22.48 10.01
N GLY A 350 -16.85 -22.93 8.83
CA GLY A 350 -18.01 -23.81 8.71
C GLY A 350 -17.85 -25.11 9.50
N ALA A 351 -16.69 -25.77 9.42
CA ALA A 351 -16.41 -26.98 10.19
C ALA A 351 -16.42 -26.74 11.71
N LEU A 352 -15.92 -25.59 12.17
CA LEU A 352 -15.98 -25.21 13.59
C LEU A 352 -17.41 -24.89 14.05
N GLU A 353 -18.18 -24.19 13.22
CA GLU A 353 -19.60 -23.90 13.47
C GLU A 353 -20.43 -25.19 13.56
N GLU A 354 -20.21 -26.14 12.66
CA GLU A 354 -20.85 -27.46 12.70
C GLU A 354 -20.49 -28.21 13.99
N ARG A 355 -19.21 -28.21 14.40
CA ARG A 355 -18.79 -28.85 15.64
C ARG A 355 -19.42 -28.19 16.88
N LEU A 356 -19.51 -26.86 16.91
CA LEU A 356 -20.19 -26.13 17.98
C LEU A 356 -21.67 -26.47 18.02
N GLN A 357 -22.33 -26.56 16.87
CA GLN A 357 -23.73 -26.94 16.76
C GLN A 357 -23.95 -28.37 17.26
N GLN A 358 -23.06 -29.30 16.89
CA GLN A 358 -23.10 -30.68 17.37
C GLN A 358 -23.01 -30.74 18.90
N ILE A 359 -22.00 -30.09 19.51
CA ILE A 359 -21.84 -30.06 20.97
C ILE A 359 -23.09 -29.46 21.64
N ARG A 360 -23.66 -28.38 21.09
CA ARG A 360 -24.91 -27.81 21.62
C ARG A 360 -26.04 -28.82 21.62
N THR A 361 -26.29 -29.49 20.49
CA THR A 361 -27.34 -30.53 20.41
C THR A 361 -27.10 -31.70 21.35
N GLU A 362 -25.84 -32.13 21.54
CA GLU A 362 -25.48 -33.18 22.48
C GLU A 362 -25.72 -32.74 23.93
N THR A 363 -25.35 -31.50 24.30
CA THR A 363 -25.59 -30.95 25.65
C THR A 363 -27.09 -30.78 25.95
N GLU A 364 -27.88 -30.35 24.97
CA GLU A 364 -29.33 -30.27 25.08
C GLU A 364 -29.95 -31.67 25.25
N GLY A 365 -29.46 -32.66 24.51
CA GLY A 365 -29.85 -34.06 24.67
C GLY A 365 -29.56 -34.60 26.07
N GLN A 366 -28.34 -34.40 26.57
CA GLN A 366 -27.94 -34.79 27.93
C GLN A 366 -28.81 -34.10 28.99
N LYS A 367 -29.10 -32.82 28.83
CA LYS A 367 -29.98 -32.07 29.74
C LYS A 367 -31.36 -32.72 29.85
N LEU A 368 -31.98 -33.10 28.72
CA LEU A 368 -33.28 -33.77 28.71
C LEU A 368 -33.22 -35.15 29.37
N GLU A 369 -32.12 -35.89 29.20
CA GLU A 369 -31.92 -37.17 29.90
C GLU A 369 -31.78 -36.99 31.42
N TYR A 370 -31.06 -35.96 31.88
CA TYR A 370 -30.96 -35.62 33.30
C TYR A 370 -32.30 -35.22 33.89
N GLU A 371 -33.12 -34.44 33.17
CA GLU A 371 -34.48 -34.07 33.60
C GLU A 371 -35.35 -35.33 33.76
N ARG A 372 -35.32 -36.26 32.80
CA ARG A 372 -36.04 -37.54 32.90
C ARG A 372 -35.57 -38.39 34.09
N LEU A 373 -34.27 -38.44 34.34
CA LEU A 373 -33.71 -39.19 35.47
C LEU A 373 -34.12 -38.56 36.82
N LEU A 374 -34.17 -37.23 36.86
CA LEU A 374 -34.66 -36.50 38.04
C LEU A 374 -36.14 -36.80 38.31
N ASP A 375 -36.98 -36.84 37.28
CA ASP A 375 -38.40 -37.22 37.43
C ASP A 375 -38.56 -38.63 37.99
N VAL A 376 -37.79 -39.60 37.48
CA VAL A 376 -37.78 -40.98 38.01
C VAL A 376 -37.29 -41.02 39.45
N LYS A 377 -36.23 -40.27 39.79
CA LYS A 377 -35.74 -40.15 41.17
C LYS A 377 -36.83 -39.63 42.11
N ILE A 378 -37.52 -38.55 41.72
CA ILE A 378 -38.62 -37.99 42.50
C ILE A 378 -39.75 -39.01 42.68
N PHE A 379 -40.07 -39.80 41.66
CA PHE A 379 -41.06 -40.87 41.76
C PHE A 379 -40.64 -41.95 42.76
N LEU A 380 -39.40 -42.44 42.65
CA LEU A 380 -38.86 -43.46 43.57
C LEU A 380 -38.76 -42.95 45.01
N GLU A 381 -38.39 -41.69 45.21
CA GLU A 381 -38.37 -41.06 46.54
C GLU A 381 -39.76 -41.05 47.18
N LYS A 382 -40.80 -40.74 46.41
CA LYS A 382 -42.20 -40.83 46.88
C LYS A 382 -42.61 -42.26 47.21
N GLU A 383 -42.17 -43.24 46.42
CA GLU A 383 -42.44 -44.66 46.67
C GLU A 383 -41.75 -45.16 47.95
N ILE A 384 -40.50 -44.75 48.20
CA ILE A 384 -39.81 -45.03 49.46
C ILE A 384 -40.54 -44.38 50.63
N GLU A 385 -41.01 -43.13 50.48
CA GLU A 385 -41.77 -42.46 51.52
C GLU A 385 -43.07 -43.20 51.86
N THR A 386 -43.78 -43.74 50.87
CA THR A 386 -44.96 -44.57 51.12
C THR A 386 -44.60 -45.91 51.77
N TYR A 387 -43.51 -46.57 51.35
CA TYR A 387 -43.02 -47.78 52.01
C TYR A 387 -42.66 -47.52 53.48
N CYS A 388 -41.95 -46.43 53.79
CA CYS A 388 -41.64 -46.04 55.18
C CYS A 388 -42.92 -45.82 56.01
N LYS A 389 -43.92 -45.13 55.46
CA LYS A 389 -45.21 -44.92 56.15
C LYS A 389 -45.95 -46.22 56.45
N LEU A 390 -45.92 -47.20 55.55
CA LEU A 390 -46.54 -48.51 55.76
C LEU A 390 -45.83 -49.31 56.86
N ILE A 391 -44.50 -49.22 56.93
CA ILE A 391 -43.69 -49.85 57.97
C ILE A 391 -43.95 -49.17 59.33
N ASP A 392 -43.98 -47.83 59.38
CA ASP A 392 -44.26 -47.07 60.60
C ASP A 392 -45.71 -47.25 61.11
N GLY A 393 -46.67 -47.56 60.22
CA GLY A 393 -48.05 -47.87 60.59
C GLY A 393 -48.25 -49.25 61.23
N GLY A 394 -47.25 -50.15 61.13
CA GLY A 394 -47.32 -51.53 61.61
C GLY A 394 -46.85 -51.76 63.05
N GLU A 395 -46.07 -50.85 63.64
CA GLU A 395 -45.47 -51.06 64.97
C GLU A 395 -45.93 -50.03 66.01
N ARG A 396 -46.91 -50.43 66.82
CA ARG A 396 -46.97 -49.92 68.19
C ARG A 396 -45.77 -50.48 68.96
N LYS A 397 -44.88 -49.58 69.40
CA LYS A 397 -43.93 -49.74 70.52
C LYS A 397 -42.98 -50.95 70.39
N SER A 398 -41.82 -50.75 69.77
CA SER A 398 -40.57 -51.42 70.16
C SER A 398 -39.40 -50.63 69.60
N ASN A 399 -38.43 -50.34 70.46
CA ASN A 399 -37.28 -49.49 70.18
C ASN A 399 -36.48 -49.99 68.97
N SER A 400 -36.45 -49.21 67.87
CA SER A 400 -35.36 -49.29 66.91
C SER A 400 -34.89 -47.88 66.57
N THR A 401 -33.59 -47.68 66.76
CA THR A 401 -32.88 -46.42 66.53
C THR A 401 -32.90 -46.10 65.04
N CYS A 402 -33.85 -45.26 64.63
CA CYS A 402 -33.85 -44.61 63.34
C CYS A 402 -32.62 -43.69 63.26
N TYR A 403 -31.67 -44.04 62.41
CA TYR A 403 -30.59 -43.16 61.99
C TYR A 403 -31.25 -41.95 61.31
N LYS A 404 -31.40 -40.85 62.06
CA LYS A 404 -31.74 -39.56 61.50
C LYS A 404 -30.60 -39.15 60.56
N SER A 405 -30.73 -39.51 59.29
CA SER A 405 -30.03 -38.78 58.25
C SER A 405 -30.59 -37.37 58.25
N LYS A 406 -29.65 -36.43 58.39
CA LYS A 406 -29.84 -35.00 58.52
C LYS A 406 -30.74 -34.51 57.38
N GLY A 407 -31.93 -34.02 57.73
CA GLY A 407 -32.79 -33.32 56.78
C GLY A 407 -32.05 -32.11 56.23
N TYR A 408 -31.74 -32.14 54.93
CA TYR A 408 -31.51 -30.92 54.19
C TYR A 408 -32.89 -30.34 53.91
N GLY A 409 -33.20 -29.23 54.58
CA GLY A 409 -34.40 -28.45 54.29
C GLY A 409 -34.41 -27.96 52.84
N PRO A 410 -35.57 -27.52 52.33
CA PRO A 410 -35.66 -26.94 51.01
C PRO A 410 -34.86 -25.65 50.99
N ILE A 411 -33.67 -25.70 50.39
CA ILE A 411 -32.97 -24.49 50.00
C ILE A 411 -33.76 -23.94 48.81
N ASN A 412 -34.41 -22.80 49.05
CA ASN A 412 -34.89 -21.93 47.98
C ASN A 412 -33.76 -21.76 46.97
N SER A 413 -33.88 -22.38 45.81
CA SER A 413 -33.05 -22.07 44.66
C SER A 413 -33.56 -20.76 44.07
N GLU A 414 -33.23 -19.65 44.75
CA GLU A 414 -33.04 -18.40 44.04
C GLU A 414 -32.06 -18.66 42.90
N ASN A 415 -32.46 -18.30 41.69
CA ASN A 415 -31.67 -18.35 40.48
C ASN A 415 -30.30 -17.70 40.74
N GLN A 416 -29.27 -18.53 40.94
CA GLN A 416 -27.90 -18.15 40.68
C GLN A 416 -27.40 -19.02 39.55
N VAL A 417 -27.37 -18.42 38.36
CA VAL A 417 -26.58 -18.84 37.22
C VAL A 417 -25.15 -19.02 37.72
N LYS A 418 -24.71 -20.28 37.85
CA LYS A 418 -23.30 -20.60 38.05
C LYS A 418 -22.61 -20.44 36.70
N ASP A 419 -21.95 -19.31 36.51
CA ASP A 419 -20.95 -19.14 35.46
C ASP A 419 -19.93 -20.29 35.59
N SER A 420 -19.93 -21.17 34.59
CA SER A 420 -18.90 -22.16 34.42
C SER A 420 -17.63 -21.40 34.02
N LYS A 421 -16.56 -21.58 34.78
CA LYS A 421 -15.24 -21.06 34.40
C LYS A 421 -14.82 -21.72 33.08
N GLU A 422 -14.90 -20.98 31.98
CA GLU A 422 -14.16 -21.32 30.77
C GLU A 422 -12.70 -20.90 30.98
N GLU A 423 -11.82 -21.89 31.13
CA GLU A 423 -10.38 -21.70 30.99
C GLU A 423 -10.07 -21.46 29.50
N THR A 424 -9.86 -20.20 29.15
CA THR A 424 -9.34 -19.84 27.82
C THR A 424 -7.82 -20.02 27.82
N VAL A 425 -7.36 -21.10 27.19
CA VAL A 425 -5.93 -21.33 26.95
C VAL A 425 -5.49 -20.48 25.75
N VAL A 426 -4.80 -19.37 26.02
CA VAL A 426 -4.18 -18.56 24.96
C VAL A 426 -2.88 -19.23 24.52
N LYS A 427 -2.87 -19.76 23.28
CA LYS A 427 -1.66 -20.31 22.64
C LYS A 427 -0.97 -19.21 21.86
N THR A 428 0.20 -18.78 22.31
CA THR A 428 1.05 -17.87 21.54
C THR A 428 1.85 -18.65 20.51
N VAL A 429 1.63 -18.31 19.24
CA VAL A 429 2.35 -18.86 18.09
C VAL A 429 3.39 -17.83 17.68
N VAL A 430 4.66 -18.13 17.89
CA VAL A 430 5.77 -17.30 17.39
C VAL A 430 6.29 -17.94 16.11
N GLY A 431 6.15 -17.23 15.00
CA GLY A 431 6.67 -17.64 13.69
C GLY A 431 7.92 -16.84 13.34
N GLU A 432 9.00 -17.52 12.98
CA GLU A 432 10.17 -16.86 12.38
C GLU A 432 9.92 -16.69 10.87
N LEU A 433 9.97 -15.43 10.43
CA LEU A 433 9.78 -15.00 9.03
C LEU A 433 11.13 -14.59 8.43
N ASP A 434 11.38 -14.99 7.19
CA ASP A 434 12.55 -14.52 6.43
C ASP A 434 12.35 -13.10 5.85
N GLN A 435 13.40 -12.49 5.30
CA GLN A 435 13.40 -11.10 4.77
C GLN A 435 12.40 -10.83 3.62
N LEU A 436 11.74 -11.87 3.09
CA LEU A 436 10.68 -11.79 2.08
C LEU A 436 9.30 -12.26 2.58
N GLY A 437 9.14 -12.43 3.90
CA GLY A 437 7.83 -12.69 4.53
C GLY A 437 7.31 -14.13 4.44
N SER A 438 8.16 -15.10 4.07
CA SER A 438 7.80 -16.53 4.10
C SER A 438 8.12 -17.16 5.46
N ILE A 439 7.23 -18.02 5.97
CA ILE A 439 7.34 -18.64 7.30
C ILE A 439 8.28 -19.84 7.23
N LEU A 440 9.40 -19.79 7.97
CA LEU A 440 10.40 -20.85 7.98
C LEU A 440 10.14 -21.94 9.04
N SER A 441 9.53 -21.58 10.18
CA SER A 441 9.22 -22.53 11.26
C SER A 441 8.16 -22.00 12.24
N LEU A 442 7.31 -22.90 12.75
CA LEU A 442 6.33 -22.63 13.82
C LEU A 442 6.67 -23.46 15.06
N ARG A 443 6.79 -22.82 16.23
CA ARG A 443 6.87 -23.50 17.53
C ARG A 443 5.84 -22.92 18.50
N VAL A 444 5.02 -23.78 19.09
CA VAL A 444 3.95 -23.41 20.02
C VAL A 444 4.44 -23.58 21.46
N HIS A 445 4.24 -22.56 22.30
CA HIS A 445 4.46 -22.63 23.75
C HIS A 445 3.14 -22.36 24.47
N SER A 446 2.80 -23.20 25.44
CA SER A 446 1.61 -23.05 26.30
C SER A 446 2.07 -22.67 27.71
N VAL A 447 1.65 -21.51 28.20
CA VAL A 447 1.88 -21.05 29.58
C VAL A 447 0.51 -20.80 30.21
N GLU A 448 0.30 -21.38 31.39
CA GLU A 448 -0.96 -21.39 32.12
C GLU A 448 -0.91 -20.31 33.21
N GLU A 449 -1.63 -19.21 33.04
CA GLU A 449 -1.64 -18.09 33.98
C GLU A 449 -3.05 -17.84 34.53
N LYS A 450 -3.21 -17.89 35.85
CA LYS A 450 -4.48 -17.72 36.57
C LYS A 450 -4.69 -16.24 36.91
N SER A 451 -5.84 -15.65 36.56
CA SER A 451 -6.20 -14.27 36.93
C SER A 451 -7.52 -14.15 37.72
N PRO A 452 -7.70 -13.08 38.55
CA PRO A 452 -8.78 -12.97 39.53
C PRO A 452 -9.98 -12.10 39.08
N LYS A 453 -11.06 -12.21 39.88
CA LYS A 453 -12.46 -11.72 39.72
C LYS A 453 -12.64 -10.23 39.43
N ILE A 454 -13.67 -9.91 38.63
CA ILE A 454 -14.23 -8.56 38.39
C ILE A 454 -15.56 -8.40 39.15
N SER A 455 -15.84 -7.20 39.68
CA SER A 455 -17.16 -6.79 40.16
C SER A 455 -17.64 -5.47 39.51
N SER A 456 -18.86 -5.53 38.96
CA SER A 456 -19.90 -4.50 38.75
C SER A 456 -19.60 -3.19 38.00
N ILE A 457 -20.35 -2.91 36.91
CA ILE A 457 -20.89 -1.58 36.55
C ILE A 457 -22.16 -1.72 35.69
N THR A 458 -23.12 -0.85 35.99
CA THR A 458 -24.49 -0.70 35.49
C THR A 458 -24.56 0.08 34.16
N THR A 459 -25.44 -0.39 33.27
CA THR A 459 -26.09 0.23 32.08
C THR A 459 -25.58 1.56 31.50
N GLU A 460 -25.25 1.57 30.20
CA GLU A 460 -25.97 2.39 29.20
C GLU A 460 -25.76 1.90 27.75
N GLN A 461 -26.60 2.42 26.86
CA GLN A 461 -27.16 1.82 25.65
C GLN A 461 -26.48 2.30 24.35
N ARG A 462 -26.44 1.39 23.34
CA ARG A 462 -26.49 1.64 21.86
C ARG A 462 -25.18 1.74 21.02
N VAL A 463 -24.69 0.57 20.58
CA VAL A 463 -24.46 0.06 19.17
C VAL A 463 -24.28 1.09 18.02
N PRO A 464 -23.46 0.84 16.96
CA PRO A 464 -22.23 0.03 16.81
C PRO A 464 -21.07 0.81 16.13
N SER A 465 -19.81 0.47 16.46
CA SER A 465 -18.66 0.78 15.61
C SER A 465 -18.26 -0.43 14.77
N LYS A 466 -18.17 -0.19 13.45
CA LYS A 466 -17.31 -0.93 12.54
C LYS A 466 -15.85 -0.74 12.95
N VAL A 467 -15.06 -1.77 12.69
CA VAL A 467 -13.61 -1.88 12.80
C VAL A 467 -13.16 -2.53 11.47
N PRO A 468 -11.94 -2.33 10.95
CA PRO A 468 -11.08 -1.14 10.99
C PRO A 468 -10.34 -0.88 9.65
N LYS A 469 -9.61 0.23 9.59
CA LYS A 469 -8.21 0.23 9.18
C LYS A 469 -7.38 0.75 10.35
#